data_AF-A0AAU9QJT0-F1
#
_entry.id   AF-A0AAU9QJT0-F1
#
_cell.length_a   1.000
_cell.length_b   1.000
_cell.length_c   1.000
_cell.angle_alpha   90.00
_cell.angle_beta   90.00
_cell.angle_gamma   90.00
#
_symmetry.space_group_name_H-M   'P 1'
#
loop_
_entity.id
_entity.type
_entity.pdbx_description
1 polymer ?
#
loop_
_entity_poly.entity_id
_entity_poly.type
_entity_poly.pdbx_seq_one_letter_code
_entity_poly.pdbx_strand_id
1 'polypeptide(L)'
;MRNINISLLSAAILSTFASGAYAKIYPDQIVLDQLGEDVCRSGYRPLDRYEAEEQKSALLSRMGQWQITGLKGDWVIMGPGYSGRIKQDLPNGKTFCYPDEAQSEIPKYAARAVPEGGEIDVQYDLVTDRSNFVRPLSYLAHYLGYAWVGGNNSQFVGEDMKVDRVGDSWVIQGNNNGSCSGYRCGEKSRITVNNFTYTLNDKDFWHGEVIESERELVKTISATARNYSNTPQQIVVDLKLDESTNWSKTNSYGFAQQVKTENEFKWPLVGNTKLSITFEANQSFSNSNGASTSEQVTLQARPMVPANSELPVRVELYRSTISYPYRFNADISYDVNFNGFLRWSGNAWHSHPDNRPYRSHTFTMGRGSDKSADIRYQWDHRYIPGEVKWWDWSWAIREAGLSSMQYAAGASLRPFYSYVSGDFYAESQYAGTIEIGKATPLGLQARSTNDVSQNNTQRVGDIEVTSNFDSDELSALGFSSAEMTIHAAE
;
A
#
# COMPACT_ATOMS: atom_id res chain seq x y z
N MET A 1 -36.57 49.44 27.36
CA MET A 1 -37.75 49.01 28.14
C MET A 1 -38.52 47.97 27.31
N ARG A 2 -38.93 46.88 27.96
CA ARG A 2 -39.74 45.74 27.49
C ARG A 2 -39.09 44.66 26.61
N ASN A 3 -38.59 43.65 27.34
CA ASN A 3 -38.69 42.23 27.01
C ASN A 3 -40.09 41.85 26.54
N ILE A 4 -40.19 41.04 25.48
CA ILE A 4 -41.18 39.97 25.37
C ILE A 4 -40.44 38.73 24.79
N ASN A 5 -40.25 37.73 25.65
CA ASN A 5 -40.04 36.34 25.26
C ASN A 5 -41.36 35.81 24.70
N ILE A 6 -41.36 35.26 23.48
CA ILE A 6 -42.38 34.33 23.04
C ILE A 6 -41.69 32.99 22.76
N SER A 7 -42.07 32.04 23.60
CA SER A 7 -41.69 30.65 23.61
C SER A 7 -42.30 29.90 22.43
N LEU A 8 -41.50 29.02 21.84
CA LEU A 8 -41.83 27.68 21.30
C LEU A 8 -43.27 27.41 20.88
N LEU A 9 -43.47 27.18 19.57
CA LEU A 9 -44.37 26.16 19.02
C LEU A 9 -44.20 26.08 17.49
N SER A 10 -43.31 25.21 17.02
CA SER A 10 -43.26 24.72 15.63
C SER A 10 -42.42 23.44 15.56
N ALA A 11 -42.87 22.40 16.26
CA ALA A 11 -42.37 21.04 16.07
C ALA A 11 -43.52 20.21 15.51
N ALA A 12 -43.64 20.16 14.19
CA ALA A 12 -44.45 19.15 13.50
C ALA A 12 -44.12 19.14 12.00
N ILE A 13 -43.67 17.96 11.56
CA ILE A 13 -43.74 17.44 10.19
C ILE A 13 -42.65 17.93 9.22
N LEU A 14 -41.47 17.33 9.36
CA LEU A 14 -40.61 16.97 8.24
C LEU A 14 -40.11 15.52 8.45
N SER A 15 -41.08 14.61 8.51
CA SER A 15 -40.84 13.17 8.45
C SER A 15 -41.66 12.63 7.30
N THR A 16 -41.06 12.63 6.12
CA THR A 16 -41.27 11.72 4.98
C THR A 16 -40.77 12.44 3.75
N PHE A 17 -39.52 12.18 3.36
CA PHE A 17 -39.04 11.99 1.98
C PHE A 17 -37.52 11.76 2.08
N ALA A 18 -37.11 10.76 2.86
CA ALA A 18 -35.89 10.05 2.51
C ALA A 18 -36.31 9.10 1.38
N SER A 19 -36.29 9.58 0.14
CA SER A 19 -36.29 8.72 -1.04
C SER A 19 -35.12 7.75 -0.88
N GLY A 20 -35.46 6.50 -0.60
CA GLY A 20 -34.52 5.47 -0.19
C GLY A 20 -33.39 5.32 -1.21
N ALA A 21 -32.15 5.36 -0.71
CA ALA A 21 -31.12 4.56 -1.34
C ALA A 21 -31.66 3.11 -1.32
N TYR A 22 -31.99 2.57 -2.49
CA TYR A 22 -32.38 1.16 -2.61
C TYR A 22 -31.29 0.32 -1.95
N ALA A 23 -31.67 -0.50 -0.95
CA ALA A 23 -30.73 -1.41 -0.31
C ALA A 23 -30.14 -2.36 -1.37
N LYS A 24 -28.85 -2.68 -1.29
CA LYS A 24 -28.22 -3.61 -2.25
C LYS A 24 -28.83 -5.01 -2.07
N ILE A 25 -29.63 -5.47 -3.04
CA ILE A 25 -30.26 -6.80 -2.97
C ILE A 25 -29.41 -7.84 -3.69
N TYR A 26 -28.68 -8.62 -2.90
CA TYR A 26 -27.87 -9.72 -3.41
C TYR A 26 -28.73 -10.93 -3.79
N PRO A 27 -28.78 -11.34 -5.07
CA PRO A 27 -29.69 -12.40 -5.53
C PRO A 27 -29.38 -13.78 -4.94
N ASP A 28 -28.14 -14.02 -4.50
CA ASP A 28 -27.72 -15.23 -3.78
C ASP A 28 -28.32 -15.37 -2.37
N GLN A 29 -28.74 -14.27 -1.74
CA GLN A 29 -29.29 -14.25 -0.39
C GLN A 29 -30.82 -14.22 -0.34
N ILE A 30 -31.47 -14.06 -1.49
CA ILE A 30 -32.92 -14.19 -1.58
C ILE A 30 -33.28 -15.65 -1.34
N VAL A 31 -34.22 -15.93 -0.42
CA VAL A 31 -34.74 -17.26 -0.14
C VAL A 31 -36.23 -17.35 -0.48
N LEU A 32 -36.71 -18.57 -0.73
CA LEU A 32 -38.13 -18.84 -0.95
C LEU A 32 -38.67 -19.57 0.29
N ASP A 33 -39.54 -18.90 1.04
CA ASP A 33 -40.19 -19.48 2.22
C ASP A 33 -41.62 -19.93 1.91
N GLN A 34 -42.07 -20.96 2.62
CA GLN A 34 -43.42 -21.52 2.50
C GLN A 34 -44.15 -21.45 3.86
N LEU A 35 -44.11 -20.27 4.48
CA LEU A 35 -44.60 -20.04 5.85
C LEU A 35 -45.94 -19.29 5.89
N GLY A 36 -46.52 -19.00 4.73
CA GLY A 36 -47.68 -18.16 4.58
C GLY A 36 -47.40 -16.88 3.78
N GLU A 37 -48.46 -16.11 3.60
CA GLU A 37 -48.47 -14.83 2.90
C GLU A 37 -47.67 -13.79 3.67
N ASP A 38 -46.71 -13.14 3.00
CA ASP A 38 -45.89 -12.10 3.58
C ASP A 38 -45.12 -12.55 4.84
N VAL A 39 -45.00 -13.87 5.04
CA VAL A 39 -44.32 -14.49 6.17
C VAL A 39 -42.96 -15.00 5.71
N CYS A 40 -41.93 -14.54 6.40
CA CYS A 40 -40.56 -14.99 6.25
C CYS A 40 -40.06 -15.64 7.55
N ARG A 41 -39.00 -16.45 7.43
CA ARG A 41 -38.28 -16.97 8.59
C ARG A 41 -37.69 -15.84 9.43
N SER A 42 -37.36 -16.14 10.69
CA SER A 42 -36.74 -15.17 11.60
C SER A 42 -35.46 -14.54 11.01
N GLY A 43 -35.32 -13.22 11.14
CA GLY A 43 -34.20 -12.43 10.59
C GLY A 43 -34.30 -12.15 9.09
N TYR A 44 -35.47 -12.39 8.49
CA TYR A 44 -35.76 -12.11 7.09
C TYR A 44 -37.06 -11.32 6.97
N ARG A 45 -37.12 -10.54 5.90
CA ARG A 45 -38.30 -9.78 5.49
C ARG A 45 -38.74 -10.14 4.08
N PRO A 46 -40.03 -9.96 3.74
CA PRO A 46 -40.50 -10.09 2.37
C PRO A 46 -39.82 -9.07 1.44
N LEU A 47 -39.48 -9.50 0.23
CA LEU A 47 -39.02 -8.60 -0.83
C LEU A 47 -40.16 -7.69 -1.29
N ASP A 48 -39.89 -6.41 -1.51
CA ASP A 48 -40.86 -5.54 -2.15
C ASP A 48 -40.84 -5.66 -3.69
N ARG A 49 -41.84 -5.05 -4.33
CA ARG A 49 -42.00 -5.12 -5.78
C ARG A 49 -40.87 -4.46 -6.58
N TYR A 50 -40.21 -3.45 -6.03
CA TYR A 50 -39.12 -2.74 -6.70
C TYR A 50 -37.83 -3.55 -6.63
N GLU A 51 -37.53 -4.10 -5.45
CA GLU A 51 -36.44 -5.04 -5.23
C GLU A 51 -36.60 -6.29 -6.13
N ALA A 52 -37.83 -6.80 -6.23
CA ALA A 52 -38.15 -7.93 -7.09
C ALA A 52 -38.05 -7.60 -8.59
N GLU A 53 -38.41 -6.39 -9.02
CA GLU A 53 -38.25 -5.98 -10.42
C GLU A 53 -36.77 -5.80 -10.78
N GLU A 54 -35.95 -5.27 -9.87
CA GLU A 54 -34.49 -5.16 -10.05
C GLU A 54 -33.85 -6.55 -10.22
N GLN A 55 -34.19 -7.50 -9.34
CA GLN A 55 -33.64 -8.85 -9.35
C GLN A 55 -34.46 -9.86 -10.16
N LYS A 56 -35.34 -9.38 -11.05
CA LYS A 56 -36.34 -10.20 -11.76
C LYS A 56 -35.74 -11.37 -12.52
N SER A 57 -34.67 -11.17 -13.26
CA SER A 57 -34.01 -12.25 -14.02
C SER A 57 -33.49 -13.36 -13.08
N ALA A 58 -32.94 -12.99 -11.93
CA ALA A 58 -32.43 -13.92 -10.92
C ALA A 58 -33.55 -14.65 -10.17
N LEU A 59 -34.70 -14.00 -9.95
CA LEU A 59 -35.88 -14.64 -9.37
C LEU A 59 -36.48 -15.66 -10.34
N LEU A 60 -36.64 -15.29 -11.61
CA LEU A 60 -37.30 -16.13 -12.61
C LEU A 60 -36.55 -17.41 -12.93
N SER A 61 -35.21 -17.38 -12.89
CA SER A 61 -34.38 -18.59 -13.09
C SER A 61 -34.59 -19.64 -11.99
N ARG A 62 -35.20 -19.25 -10.87
CA ARG A 62 -35.47 -20.11 -9.70
C ARG A 62 -36.93 -20.52 -9.58
N MET A 63 -37.79 -20.01 -10.46
CA MET A 63 -39.23 -20.25 -10.42
C MET A 63 -39.62 -21.33 -11.44
N GLY A 64 -40.58 -22.18 -11.06
CA GLY A 64 -41.26 -23.03 -12.03
C GLY A 64 -41.99 -22.19 -13.09
N GLN A 65 -42.19 -22.76 -14.28
CA GLN A 65 -42.75 -22.05 -15.45
C GLN A 65 -44.04 -21.28 -15.12
N TRP A 66 -44.96 -21.87 -14.36
CA TRP A 66 -46.24 -21.28 -13.98
C TRP A 66 -46.36 -20.97 -12.49
N GLN A 67 -45.22 -20.92 -11.78
CA GLN A 67 -45.20 -20.61 -10.35
C GLN A 67 -45.64 -19.16 -10.12
N ILE A 68 -46.38 -18.92 -9.05
CA ILE A 68 -46.63 -17.58 -8.51
C ILE A 68 -45.90 -17.54 -7.16
N THR A 69 -45.35 -16.39 -6.75
CA THR A 69 -44.70 -16.25 -5.44
C THR A 69 -45.04 -14.88 -4.87
N GLY A 70 -45.42 -14.85 -3.59
CA GLY A 70 -45.71 -13.63 -2.84
C GLY A 70 -44.49 -12.73 -2.62
N LEU A 71 -44.79 -11.45 -2.56
CA LEU A 71 -43.93 -10.32 -2.26
C LEU A 71 -44.66 -9.43 -1.25
N LYS A 72 -43.95 -8.44 -0.71
CA LYS A 72 -44.46 -7.50 0.30
C LYS A 72 -45.73 -6.79 -0.14
N GLY A 73 -46.76 -6.80 0.72
CA GLY A 73 -47.99 -6.02 0.54
C GLY A 73 -48.89 -6.49 -0.60
N ASP A 74 -49.19 -7.78 -0.64
CA ASP A 74 -50.11 -8.43 -1.58
C ASP A 74 -49.66 -8.33 -3.06
N TRP A 75 -48.36 -8.19 -3.26
CA TRP A 75 -47.72 -8.29 -4.57
C TRP A 75 -47.31 -9.73 -4.83
N VAL A 76 -47.28 -10.12 -6.10
CA VAL A 76 -46.73 -11.41 -6.53
C VAL A 76 -45.83 -11.22 -7.74
N ILE A 77 -44.82 -12.08 -7.86
CA ILE A 77 -44.09 -12.32 -9.10
C ILE A 77 -44.56 -13.65 -9.69
N MET A 78 -44.82 -13.66 -11.00
CA MET A 78 -45.25 -14.85 -11.73
C MET A 78 -44.08 -15.43 -12.54
N GLY A 79 -44.04 -16.74 -12.73
CA GLY A 79 -42.93 -17.46 -13.34
C GLY A 79 -42.70 -17.14 -14.82
N PRO A 80 -41.67 -17.74 -15.44
CA PRO A 80 -41.29 -17.46 -16.82
C PRO A 80 -42.41 -17.62 -17.87
N GLY A 81 -43.35 -18.55 -17.66
CA GLY A 81 -44.52 -18.73 -18.53
C GLY A 81 -45.48 -17.53 -18.54
N TYR A 82 -45.47 -16.73 -17.47
CA TYR A 82 -46.18 -15.45 -17.36
C TYR A 82 -45.25 -14.24 -17.61
N SER A 83 -44.09 -14.48 -18.24
CA SER A 83 -43.09 -13.45 -18.56
C SER A 83 -42.58 -12.66 -17.36
N GLY A 84 -42.60 -13.24 -16.16
CA GLY A 84 -42.11 -12.53 -14.98
C GLY A 84 -43.01 -11.41 -14.48
N ARG A 85 -44.30 -11.43 -14.79
CA ARG A 85 -45.21 -10.34 -14.44
C ARG A 85 -45.26 -10.14 -12.92
N ILE A 86 -45.03 -8.90 -12.48
CA ILE A 86 -45.23 -8.46 -11.11
C ILE A 86 -46.56 -7.70 -11.03
N LYS A 87 -47.49 -8.15 -10.18
CA LYS A 87 -48.82 -7.54 -10.01
C LYS A 87 -49.35 -7.75 -8.60
N GLN A 88 -50.42 -7.04 -8.24
CA GLN A 88 -51.21 -7.39 -7.07
C GLN A 88 -52.05 -8.63 -7.36
N ASP A 89 -52.05 -9.57 -6.43
CA ASP A 89 -52.86 -10.79 -6.49
C ASP A 89 -52.96 -11.43 -5.10
N LEU A 90 -53.90 -12.37 -4.93
CA LEU A 90 -53.98 -13.17 -3.71
C LEU A 90 -52.76 -14.12 -3.64
N PRO A 91 -51.92 -14.03 -2.60
CA PRO A 91 -50.66 -14.77 -2.54
C PRO A 91 -50.85 -16.26 -2.23
N ASN A 92 -49.87 -17.06 -2.63
CA ASN A 92 -50.02 -18.51 -2.74
C ASN A 92 -49.29 -19.33 -1.66
N GLY A 93 -49.13 -18.77 -0.47
CA GLY A 93 -48.46 -19.43 0.65
C GLY A 93 -46.94 -19.59 0.50
N LYS A 94 -46.35 -19.04 -0.57
CA LYS A 94 -44.90 -18.91 -0.74
C LYS A 94 -44.50 -17.44 -0.85
N THR A 95 -43.39 -17.06 -0.23
CA THR A 95 -42.92 -15.67 -0.19
C THR A 95 -41.43 -15.62 -0.50
N PHE A 96 -41.01 -14.69 -1.37
CA PHE A 96 -39.58 -14.39 -1.52
C PHE A 96 -39.14 -13.47 -0.39
N CYS A 97 -38.11 -13.91 0.32
CA CYS A 97 -37.61 -13.28 1.52
C CYS A 97 -36.14 -12.90 1.37
N TYR A 98 -35.74 -11.85 2.08
CA TYR A 98 -34.38 -11.32 2.09
C TYR A 98 -33.94 -11.08 3.54
N PRO A 99 -32.68 -11.35 3.91
CA PRO A 99 -32.22 -11.13 5.29
C PRO A 99 -32.31 -9.65 5.67
N ASP A 100 -32.59 -9.38 6.94
CA ASP A 100 -32.59 -8.02 7.49
C ASP A 100 -31.17 -7.42 7.49
N GLU A 101 -30.15 -8.29 7.67
CA GLU A 101 -28.72 -7.94 7.58
C GLU A 101 -28.02 -8.80 6.53
N ALA A 102 -27.64 -8.21 5.40
CA ALA A 102 -26.94 -8.90 4.33
C ALA A 102 -25.43 -8.97 4.59
N GLN A 103 -24.86 -10.18 4.57
CA GLN A 103 -23.40 -10.37 4.61
C GLN A 103 -22.86 -10.47 3.19
N SER A 104 -22.08 -9.50 2.75
CA SER A 104 -21.73 -9.41 1.32
C SER A 104 -20.24 -9.36 1.02
N GLU A 105 -19.38 -9.09 1.98
CA GLU A 105 -17.96 -8.77 1.71
C GLU A 105 -17.08 -10.02 1.62
N ILE A 106 -15.98 -9.90 0.85
CA ILE A 106 -14.89 -10.87 0.88
C ILE A 106 -14.03 -10.59 2.12
N PRO A 107 -13.79 -11.58 3.00
CA PRO A 107 -12.89 -11.40 4.15
C PRO A 107 -11.49 -10.97 3.73
N LYS A 108 -10.91 -10.02 4.48
CA LYS A 108 -9.51 -9.59 4.32
C LYS A 108 -8.61 -10.48 5.17
N TYR A 109 -7.77 -11.27 4.52
CA TYR A 109 -6.76 -12.09 5.20
C TYR A 109 -5.49 -11.28 5.46
N ALA A 110 -4.83 -11.57 6.58
CA ALA A 110 -3.54 -10.98 6.91
C ALA A 110 -2.50 -11.29 5.81
N ALA A 111 -1.64 -10.31 5.53
CA ALA A 111 -0.54 -10.48 4.59
C ALA A 111 0.41 -11.59 5.06
N ARG A 112 0.96 -12.35 4.12
CA ARG A 112 1.85 -13.47 4.41
C ARG A 112 3.23 -13.24 3.80
N ALA A 113 4.24 -13.30 4.66
CA ALA A 113 5.63 -13.28 4.24
C ALA A 113 5.98 -14.55 3.46
N VAL A 114 6.69 -14.35 2.35
CA VAL A 114 7.45 -15.34 1.61
C VAL A 114 8.92 -15.12 1.99
N PRO A 115 9.70 -16.18 2.26
CA PRO A 115 11.12 -16.05 2.56
C PRO A 115 11.86 -15.22 1.50
N GLU A 116 12.90 -14.51 1.94
CA GLU A 116 13.79 -13.79 1.03
C GLU A 116 14.75 -14.78 0.34
N GLY A 117 15.10 -14.50 -0.92
CA GLY A 117 15.96 -15.37 -1.73
C GLY A 117 16.24 -14.75 -3.10
N GLY A 118 16.62 -15.56 -4.09
CA GLY A 118 16.55 -15.12 -5.48
C GLY A 118 15.09 -14.98 -5.95
N GLU A 119 14.85 -14.29 -7.06
CA GLU A 119 13.49 -14.14 -7.60
C GLU A 119 12.77 -15.49 -7.78
N ILE A 120 13.48 -16.48 -8.34
CA ILE A 120 12.93 -17.81 -8.58
C ILE A 120 12.63 -18.55 -7.27
N ASP A 121 13.43 -18.34 -6.22
CA ASP A 121 13.20 -18.94 -4.90
C ASP A 121 11.94 -18.35 -4.26
N VAL A 122 11.79 -17.02 -4.30
CA VAL A 122 10.60 -16.31 -3.81
C VAL A 122 9.34 -16.79 -4.55
N GLN A 123 9.40 -16.87 -5.89
CA GLN A 123 8.28 -17.38 -6.66
C GLN A 123 7.96 -18.84 -6.32
N TYR A 124 8.98 -19.70 -6.23
CA TYR A 124 8.82 -21.12 -5.93
C TYR A 124 8.19 -21.33 -4.55
N ASP A 125 8.68 -20.65 -3.52
CA ASP A 125 8.14 -20.74 -2.15
C ASP A 125 6.68 -20.28 -2.10
N LEU A 126 6.32 -19.25 -2.87
CA LEU A 126 4.93 -18.81 -3.01
C LEU A 126 4.06 -19.87 -3.70
N VAL A 127 4.44 -20.33 -4.89
CA VAL A 127 3.57 -21.21 -5.70
C VAL A 127 3.51 -22.65 -5.18
N THR A 128 4.43 -23.04 -4.29
CA THR A 128 4.43 -24.34 -3.63
C THR A 128 3.79 -24.33 -2.24
N ASP A 129 3.36 -23.17 -1.71
CA ASP A 129 2.58 -23.10 -0.47
C ASP A 129 1.20 -23.74 -0.68
N ARG A 130 1.10 -25.01 -0.25
CA ARG A 130 -0.09 -25.83 -0.44
C ARG A 130 -1.32 -25.22 0.23
N SER A 131 -1.16 -24.68 1.43
CA SER A 131 -2.28 -24.28 2.28
C SER A 131 -2.80 -22.88 1.93
N ASN A 132 -1.92 -21.98 1.53
CA ASN A 132 -2.24 -20.56 1.40
C ASN A 132 -2.27 -20.08 -0.05
N PHE A 133 -1.71 -20.85 -0.99
CA PHE A 133 -1.67 -20.49 -2.40
C PHE A 133 -2.39 -21.53 -3.27
N VAL A 134 -1.89 -22.78 -3.29
CA VAL A 134 -2.40 -23.84 -4.18
C VAL A 134 -3.86 -24.19 -3.89
N ARG A 135 -4.18 -24.47 -2.62
CA ARG A 135 -5.51 -24.94 -2.22
C ARG A 135 -6.57 -23.84 -2.41
N PRO A 136 -6.39 -22.58 -1.97
CA PRO A 136 -7.35 -21.51 -2.26
C PRO A 136 -7.64 -21.32 -3.74
N LEU A 137 -6.60 -21.24 -4.59
CA LEU A 137 -6.78 -21.08 -6.05
C LEU A 137 -7.48 -22.29 -6.68
N SER A 138 -7.19 -23.50 -6.19
CA SER A 138 -7.84 -24.73 -6.64
C SER A 138 -9.33 -24.75 -6.30
N TYR A 139 -9.70 -24.35 -5.07
CA TYR A 139 -11.10 -24.22 -4.68
C TYR A 139 -11.82 -23.13 -5.47
N LEU A 140 -11.16 -22.00 -5.72
CA LEU A 140 -11.72 -20.94 -6.54
C LEU A 140 -12.03 -21.45 -7.96
N ALA A 141 -11.07 -22.08 -8.63
CA ALA A 141 -11.28 -22.68 -9.94
C ALA A 141 -12.41 -23.75 -9.91
N HIS A 142 -12.41 -24.61 -8.90
CA HIS A 142 -13.44 -25.63 -8.73
C HIS A 142 -14.84 -25.01 -8.62
N TYR A 143 -15.04 -24.03 -7.74
CA TYR A 143 -16.34 -23.39 -7.54
C TYR A 143 -16.79 -22.56 -8.75
N LEU A 144 -15.85 -22.00 -9.52
CA LEU A 144 -16.16 -21.38 -10.82
C LEU A 144 -16.58 -22.41 -11.89
N GLY A 145 -16.38 -23.71 -11.64
CA GLY A 145 -16.87 -24.79 -12.48
C GLY A 145 -15.81 -25.47 -13.34
N TYR A 146 -14.53 -25.15 -13.17
CA TYR A 146 -13.45 -25.88 -13.84
C TYR A 146 -13.43 -27.34 -13.37
N ALA A 147 -13.26 -28.25 -14.33
CA ALA A 147 -13.28 -29.68 -14.05
C ALA A 147 -11.92 -30.21 -13.59
N TRP A 148 -11.95 -31.26 -12.76
CA TRP A 148 -10.75 -32.02 -12.38
C TRP A 148 -9.60 -31.18 -11.82
N VAL A 149 -9.90 -30.34 -10.82
CA VAL A 149 -8.92 -29.49 -10.11
C VAL A 149 -8.31 -30.26 -8.91
N GLY A 150 -7.65 -31.37 -9.20
CA GLY A 150 -7.04 -32.29 -8.23
C GLY A 150 -6.32 -33.43 -8.95
N GLY A 151 -5.33 -34.04 -8.28
CA GLY A 151 -4.59 -35.18 -8.82
C GLY A 151 -5.32 -36.52 -8.68
N ASN A 152 -4.82 -37.53 -9.36
CA ASN A 152 -5.40 -38.88 -9.38
C ASN A 152 -5.30 -39.59 -8.02
N ASN A 153 -4.34 -39.21 -7.18
CA ASN A 153 -4.06 -39.88 -5.90
C ASN A 153 -4.72 -39.18 -4.70
N SER A 154 -5.64 -38.25 -4.93
CA SER A 154 -6.50 -37.68 -3.87
C SER A 154 -7.94 -37.55 -4.35
N GLN A 155 -8.87 -37.54 -3.38
CA GLN A 155 -10.30 -37.31 -3.59
C GLN A 155 -10.68 -35.84 -3.40
N PHE A 156 -9.75 -34.99 -2.98
CA PHE A 156 -10.02 -33.60 -2.58
C PHE A 156 -9.46 -32.59 -3.58
N VAL A 157 -10.15 -31.47 -3.72
CA VAL A 157 -9.76 -30.35 -4.57
C VAL A 157 -8.45 -29.74 -4.07
N GLY A 158 -7.53 -29.49 -5.00
CA GLY A 158 -6.23 -28.88 -4.72
C GLY A 158 -5.22 -29.80 -4.02
N GLU A 159 -5.50 -31.10 -3.94
CA GLU A 159 -4.55 -32.11 -3.45
C GLU A 159 -3.95 -32.91 -4.62
N ASP A 160 -2.77 -33.51 -4.36
CA ASP A 160 -1.95 -34.18 -5.40
C ASP A 160 -1.71 -33.28 -6.63
N MET A 161 -1.42 -32.00 -6.37
CA MET A 161 -1.09 -31.01 -7.39
C MET A 161 0.40 -31.02 -7.66
N LYS A 162 0.77 -31.03 -8.94
CA LYS A 162 2.14 -30.84 -9.42
C LYS A 162 2.36 -29.37 -9.75
N VAL A 163 3.53 -28.86 -9.39
CA VAL A 163 3.97 -27.50 -9.70
C VAL A 163 5.20 -27.58 -10.59
N ASP A 164 5.08 -27.08 -11.82
CA ASP A 164 6.16 -27.08 -12.81
C ASP A 164 6.44 -25.66 -13.28
N ARG A 165 7.72 -25.30 -13.45
CA ARG A 165 8.09 -24.07 -14.12
C ARG A 165 8.08 -24.28 -15.63
N VAL A 166 7.42 -23.39 -16.37
CA VAL A 166 7.32 -23.42 -17.83
C VAL A 166 7.65 -22.02 -18.36
N GLY A 167 8.89 -21.83 -18.82
CA GLY A 167 9.41 -20.50 -19.16
C GLY A 167 9.42 -19.57 -17.94
N ASP A 168 8.79 -18.41 -18.09
CA ASP A 168 8.65 -17.39 -17.02
C ASP A 168 7.35 -17.56 -16.20
N SER A 169 6.66 -18.69 -16.36
CA SER A 169 5.40 -18.99 -15.68
C SER A 169 5.52 -20.23 -14.81
N TRP A 170 4.66 -20.31 -13.79
CA TRP A 170 4.46 -21.49 -12.97
C TRP A 170 3.13 -22.14 -13.31
N VAL A 171 3.13 -23.46 -13.45
CA VAL A 171 1.97 -24.25 -13.79
C VAL A 171 1.64 -25.18 -12.63
N ILE A 172 0.45 -25.01 -12.07
CA ILE A 172 -0.10 -25.86 -11.02
C ILE A 172 -1.23 -26.68 -11.65
N GLN A 173 -1.08 -28.00 -11.64
CA GLN A 173 -2.04 -28.91 -12.27
C GLN A 173 -2.15 -30.22 -11.49
N GLY A 174 -3.34 -30.83 -11.46
CA GLY A 174 -3.53 -32.13 -10.84
C GLY A 174 -2.60 -33.18 -11.45
N ASN A 175 -1.90 -33.92 -10.61
CA ASN A 175 -1.04 -35.02 -11.03
C ASN A 175 -1.87 -36.08 -11.77
N ASN A 176 -1.51 -36.34 -13.02
CA ASN A 176 -2.27 -37.22 -13.91
C ASN A 176 -1.64 -38.61 -14.06
N ASN A 177 -0.66 -38.95 -13.22
CA ASN A 177 -0.05 -40.28 -13.20
C ASN A 177 -1.05 -41.33 -12.69
N GLY A 178 -0.95 -42.55 -13.20
CA GLY A 178 -1.84 -43.65 -12.82
C GLY A 178 -3.21 -43.59 -13.52
N SER A 179 -4.15 -44.40 -13.04
CA SER A 179 -5.51 -44.42 -13.55
C SER A 179 -6.38 -43.32 -12.92
N CYS A 180 -7.38 -42.86 -13.66
CA CYS A 180 -8.42 -41.97 -13.15
C CYS A 180 -9.78 -42.48 -13.58
N SER A 181 -10.83 -42.11 -12.84
CA SER A 181 -12.21 -42.43 -13.17
C SER A 181 -13.04 -41.17 -13.36
N GLY A 182 -14.05 -41.26 -14.25
CA GLY A 182 -14.94 -40.17 -14.59
C GLY A 182 -14.68 -39.58 -15.97
N TYR A 183 -15.71 -38.95 -16.53
CA TYR A 183 -15.69 -38.44 -17.89
C TYR A 183 -14.61 -37.37 -18.08
N ARG A 184 -13.70 -37.61 -19.04
CA ARG A 184 -12.54 -36.74 -19.35
C ARG A 184 -11.62 -36.48 -18.15
N CYS A 185 -11.51 -37.44 -17.22
CA CYS A 185 -10.69 -37.27 -16.01
C CYS A 185 -9.22 -36.96 -16.33
N GLY A 186 -8.68 -37.41 -17.47
CA GLY A 186 -7.31 -37.09 -17.90
C GLY A 186 -7.07 -35.62 -18.28
N GLU A 187 -8.13 -34.84 -18.48
CA GLU A 187 -8.06 -33.43 -18.90
C GLU A 187 -8.14 -32.51 -17.67
N LYS A 188 -7.09 -32.57 -16.84
CA LYS A 188 -6.96 -31.79 -15.59
C LYS A 188 -6.92 -30.29 -15.88
N SER A 189 -7.69 -29.49 -15.14
CA SER A 189 -7.58 -28.03 -15.24
C SER A 189 -6.23 -27.54 -14.73
N ARG A 190 -5.72 -26.53 -15.43
CA ARG A 190 -4.42 -25.91 -15.21
C ARG A 190 -4.60 -24.53 -14.60
N ILE A 191 -3.79 -24.23 -13.58
CA ILE A 191 -3.66 -22.90 -12.99
C ILE A 191 -2.26 -22.40 -13.37
N THR A 192 -2.19 -21.32 -14.13
CA THR A 192 -0.91 -20.73 -14.56
C THR A 192 -0.71 -19.40 -13.83
N VAL A 193 0.45 -19.22 -13.20
CA VAL A 193 0.83 -18.01 -12.47
C VAL A 193 1.98 -17.35 -13.18
N ASN A 194 1.84 -16.08 -13.52
CA ASN A 194 2.86 -15.32 -14.24
C ASN A 194 2.74 -13.81 -13.98
N ASN A 195 3.50 -13.01 -14.74
CA ASN A 195 3.47 -11.55 -14.67
C ASN A 195 3.67 -11.03 -13.23
N PHE A 196 4.69 -11.59 -12.58
CA PHE A 196 5.09 -11.19 -11.23
C PHE A 196 5.61 -9.74 -11.26
N THR A 197 5.23 -8.96 -10.27
CA THR A 197 5.74 -7.61 -10.05
C THR A 197 5.87 -7.39 -8.56
N TYR A 198 6.97 -6.75 -8.18
CA TYR A 198 7.35 -6.56 -6.79
C TYR A 198 7.49 -5.06 -6.51
N THR A 199 6.66 -4.55 -5.62
CA THR A 199 6.63 -3.13 -5.27
C THR A 199 7.17 -2.96 -3.85
N LEU A 200 8.17 -2.10 -3.68
CA LEU A 200 8.69 -1.76 -2.36
C LEU A 200 7.60 -1.09 -1.50
N ASN A 201 7.44 -1.57 -0.27
CA ASN A 201 6.56 -0.98 0.74
C ASN A 201 7.41 -0.43 1.89
N ASP A 202 7.39 0.90 2.02
CA ASP A 202 8.20 1.68 2.95
C ASP A 202 7.59 1.82 4.35
N LYS A 203 6.32 1.43 4.53
CA LYS A 203 5.60 1.57 5.80
C LYS A 203 6.09 0.61 6.88
N ASP A 204 6.62 -0.53 6.45
CA ASP A 204 7.07 -1.62 7.33
C ASP A 204 8.60 -1.69 7.41
N PHE A 205 9.27 -0.53 7.33
CA PHE A 205 10.72 -0.46 7.50
C PHE A 205 11.14 -1.04 8.85
N TRP A 206 12.15 -1.92 8.79
CA TRP A 206 12.81 -2.48 9.95
C TRP A 206 14.31 -2.27 9.84
N HIS A 207 14.96 -2.07 10.98
CA HIS A 207 16.41 -2.07 11.10
C HIS A 207 16.84 -2.93 12.29
N GLY A 208 18.05 -3.48 12.22
CA GLY A 208 18.68 -4.17 13.35
C GLY A 208 19.40 -3.20 14.29
N GLU A 209 20.47 -3.68 14.91
CA GLU A 209 21.30 -2.86 15.78
C GLU A 209 21.91 -1.68 15.02
N VAL A 210 21.79 -0.49 15.60
CA VAL A 210 22.30 0.75 15.04
C VAL A 210 23.66 1.04 15.66
N ILE A 211 24.68 1.13 14.81
CA ILE A 211 26.02 1.57 15.19
C ILE A 211 26.15 3.01 14.70
N GLU A 212 26.03 3.95 15.62
CA GLU A 212 26.19 5.38 15.35
C GLU A 212 27.49 5.86 16.03
N SER A 213 28.32 6.61 15.30
CA SER A 213 29.49 7.23 15.92
C SER A 213 29.06 8.43 16.75
N GLU A 214 29.82 8.72 17.80
CA GLU A 214 29.76 10.04 18.43
C GLU A 214 30.05 11.13 17.39
N ARG A 215 29.56 12.34 17.68
CA ARG A 215 29.84 13.51 16.85
C ARG A 215 31.34 13.84 16.92
N GLU A 216 32.03 13.65 15.81
CA GLU A 216 33.44 14.02 15.68
C GLU A 216 33.53 15.50 15.30
N LEU A 217 34.18 16.31 16.13
CA LEU A 217 34.53 17.69 15.78
C LEU A 217 35.64 17.67 14.72
N VAL A 218 35.32 18.10 13.50
CA VAL A 218 36.25 18.12 12.37
C VAL A 218 37.06 19.42 12.35
N LYS A 219 36.38 20.55 12.52
CA LYS A 219 37.00 21.89 12.46
C LYS A 219 36.20 22.88 13.27
N THR A 220 36.89 23.86 13.86
CA THR A 220 36.26 25.05 14.43
C THR A 220 36.64 26.26 13.59
N ILE A 221 35.64 26.87 12.96
CA ILE A 221 35.78 28.19 12.33
C ILE A 221 35.62 29.22 13.44
N SER A 222 36.61 30.06 13.63
CA SER A 222 36.64 31.11 14.65
C SER A 222 36.85 32.46 13.98
N ALA A 223 36.15 33.47 14.49
CA ALA A 223 36.34 34.86 14.13
C ALA A 223 36.33 35.72 15.39
N THR A 224 37.18 36.75 15.43
CA THR A 224 37.20 37.73 16.51
C THR A 224 36.90 39.09 15.92
N ALA A 225 35.80 39.71 16.36
CA ALA A 225 35.41 41.06 15.96
C ALA A 225 35.90 42.07 17.01
N ARG A 226 36.67 43.07 16.60
CA ARG A 226 37.26 44.12 17.44
C ARG A 226 36.67 45.46 17.08
N ASN A 227 36.03 46.12 18.04
CA ASN A 227 35.44 47.44 17.88
C ASN A 227 36.34 48.50 18.54
N TYR A 228 37.05 49.27 17.72
CA TYR A 228 37.91 50.36 18.17
C TYR A 228 37.17 51.69 18.36
N SER A 229 35.86 51.73 18.10
CA SER A 229 35.05 52.93 18.27
C SER A 229 34.54 53.08 19.70
N ASN A 230 34.08 54.29 20.02
CA ASN A 230 33.48 54.63 21.32
C ASN A 230 31.99 54.27 21.41
N THR A 231 31.42 53.66 20.37
CA THR A 231 30.02 53.26 20.30
C THR A 231 29.90 51.77 20.01
N PRO A 232 28.95 51.05 20.62
CA PRO A 232 28.64 49.69 20.21
C PRO A 232 28.28 49.62 18.72
N GLN A 233 28.75 48.58 18.03
CA GLN A 233 28.55 48.37 16.60
C GLN A 233 27.93 46.97 16.36
N GLN A 234 26.99 46.85 15.43
CA GLN A 234 26.37 45.57 15.08
C GLN A 234 26.94 45.05 13.76
N ILE A 235 27.31 43.78 13.73
CA ILE A 235 27.71 43.10 12.49
C ILE A 235 26.79 41.93 12.22
N VAL A 236 26.73 41.54 10.95
CA VAL A 236 26.10 40.32 10.48
C VAL A 236 27.21 39.39 10.00
N VAL A 237 27.20 38.16 10.51
CA VAL A 237 28.11 37.09 10.12
C VAL A 237 27.27 36.03 9.43
N ASP A 238 27.50 35.83 8.14
CA ASP A 238 26.90 34.75 7.37
C ASP A 238 27.96 33.73 7.00
N LEU A 239 27.71 32.47 7.34
CA LEU A 239 28.50 31.32 6.91
C LEU A 239 27.61 30.45 6.02
N LYS A 240 27.99 30.36 4.74
CA LYS A 240 27.41 29.39 3.81
C LYS A 240 28.36 28.23 3.66
N LEU A 241 27.83 27.02 3.63
CA LEU A 241 28.57 25.80 3.33
C LEU A 241 27.58 24.72 2.89
N ASP A 242 28.10 23.75 2.16
CA ASP A 242 27.34 22.58 1.78
C ASP A 242 27.41 21.52 2.90
N GLU A 243 26.24 21.12 3.42
CA GLU A 243 26.11 19.91 4.23
C GLU A 243 25.98 18.71 3.29
N SER A 244 26.78 17.67 3.51
CA SER A 244 26.79 16.49 2.63
C SER A 244 26.51 15.20 3.39
N THR A 245 25.81 14.28 2.73
CA THR A 245 25.60 12.90 3.18
C THR A 245 26.07 11.96 2.08
N ASN A 246 27.12 11.21 2.38
CA ASN A 246 27.57 10.08 1.56
C ASN A 246 26.94 8.83 2.13
N TRP A 247 26.24 8.07 1.31
CA TRP A 247 25.60 6.84 1.76
C TRP A 247 25.84 5.70 0.80
N SER A 248 25.79 4.50 1.33
CA SER A 248 25.83 3.26 0.57
C SER A 248 24.90 2.23 1.18
N LYS A 249 24.44 1.31 0.34
CA LYS A 249 23.71 0.14 0.78
C LYS A 249 24.12 -1.11 0.02
N THR A 250 24.02 -2.26 0.68
CA THR A 250 24.13 -3.58 0.03
C THR A 250 22.74 -4.16 -0.17
N ASN A 251 22.62 -5.22 -0.98
CA ASN A 251 21.40 -6.03 -1.07
C ASN A 251 21.81 -7.49 -0.80
N SER A 252 21.18 -8.15 0.18
CA SER A 252 21.52 -9.50 0.60
C SER A 252 21.29 -10.54 -0.50
N TYR A 253 20.28 -10.33 -1.34
CA TYR A 253 19.89 -11.24 -2.41
C TYR A 253 19.59 -10.50 -3.73
N GLY A 254 19.61 -11.26 -4.82
CA GLY A 254 19.29 -10.76 -6.17
C GLY A 254 17.83 -10.35 -6.36
N PHE A 255 16.91 -10.70 -5.44
CA PHE A 255 15.50 -10.30 -5.52
C PHE A 255 15.32 -8.77 -5.57
N ALA A 256 16.18 -8.02 -4.88
CA ALA A 256 16.20 -6.56 -4.91
C ALA A 256 16.35 -5.96 -6.32
N GLN A 257 16.81 -6.74 -7.32
CA GLN A 257 16.93 -6.28 -8.70
C GLN A 257 15.57 -6.17 -9.40
N GLN A 258 14.58 -6.94 -8.94
CA GLN A 258 13.24 -6.97 -9.52
C GLN A 258 12.26 -6.06 -8.76
N VAL A 259 12.61 -5.64 -7.55
CA VAL A 259 11.79 -4.75 -6.73
C VAL A 259 11.89 -3.32 -7.21
N LYS A 260 10.74 -2.66 -7.38
CA LYS A 260 10.65 -1.26 -7.82
C LYS A 260 10.01 -0.39 -6.75
N THR A 261 10.38 0.88 -6.74
CA THR A 261 9.66 1.94 -6.02
C THR A 261 8.55 2.48 -6.91
N GLU A 262 7.29 2.48 -6.47
CA GLU A 262 6.20 3.08 -7.28
C GLU A 262 6.27 4.61 -7.28
N ASN A 263 6.65 5.18 -6.15
CA ASN A 263 6.79 6.62 -5.94
C ASN A 263 8.23 6.97 -5.58
N GLU A 264 8.49 8.28 -5.46
CA GLU A 264 9.71 8.78 -4.82
C GLU A 264 9.83 8.19 -3.42
N PHE A 265 10.92 7.47 -3.16
CA PHE A 265 11.16 6.82 -1.88
C PHE A 265 12.16 7.64 -1.08
N LYS A 266 11.83 7.93 0.18
CA LYS A 266 12.74 8.61 1.10
C LYS A 266 13.23 7.63 2.14
N TRP A 267 14.56 7.55 2.29
CA TRP A 267 15.14 6.66 3.29
C TRP A 267 14.70 7.10 4.70
N PRO A 268 14.18 6.20 5.54
CA PRO A 268 13.72 6.55 6.88
C PRO A 268 14.84 7.12 7.75
N LEU A 269 14.51 8.14 8.57
CA LEU A 269 15.44 8.68 9.55
C LEU A 269 15.63 7.66 10.68
N VAL A 270 16.89 7.33 10.98
CA VAL A 270 17.29 6.43 12.07
C VAL A 270 18.39 7.12 12.85
N GLY A 271 18.30 7.11 14.19
CA GLY A 271 19.29 7.77 15.05
C GLY A 271 19.19 9.30 15.03
N ASN A 272 20.31 9.97 15.33
CA ASN A 272 20.39 11.44 15.40
C ASN A 272 21.09 12.07 14.19
N THR A 273 21.67 11.24 13.31
CA THR A 273 22.31 11.68 12.07
C THR A 273 21.26 12.10 11.04
N LYS A 274 21.33 13.35 10.57
CA LYS A 274 20.44 13.90 9.53
C LYS A 274 20.73 13.20 8.20
N LEU A 275 19.74 12.51 7.62
CA LEU A 275 19.84 11.84 6.33
C LEU A 275 18.85 12.49 5.34
N SER A 276 19.32 12.81 4.14
CA SER A 276 18.47 13.31 3.04
C SER A 276 18.64 12.45 1.79
N ILE A 277 18.17 11.21 1.85
CA ILE A 277 18.35 10.21 0.79
C ILE A 277 17.01 9.95 0.11
N THR A 278 17.01 10.09 -1.22
CA THR A 278 15.81 9.93 -2.05
C THR A 278 16.12 9.04 -3.25
N PHE A 279 15.24 8.07 -3.54
CA PHE A 279 15.28 7.27 -4.76
C PHE A 279 14.17 7.71 -5.71
N GLU A 280 14.52 7.81 -7.00
CA GLU A 280 13.55 8.08 -8.04
C GLU A 280 12.50 6.96 -8.14
N ALA A 281 11.30 7.34 -8.57
CA ALA A 281 10.23 6.39 -8.84
C ALA A 281 10.58 5.47 -10.04
N ASN A 282 9.98 4.29 -10.05
CA ASN A 282 10.05 3.28 -11.11
C ASN A 282 11.46 2.72 -11.41
N GLN A 283 12.42 2.94 -10.52
CA GLN A 283 13.74 2.34 -10.63
C GLN A 283 13.81 1.04 -9.82
N SER A 284 14.68 0.12 -10.28
CA SER A 284 15.01 -1.06 -9.50
C SER A 284 15.71 -0.63 -8.21
N PHE A 285 15.31 -1.22 -7.08
CA PHE A 285 15.90 -0.92 -5.78
C PHE A 285 17.41 -1.21 -5.75
N SER A 286 17.88 -2.14 -6.56
CA SER A 286 19.32 -2.44 -6.69
C SER A 286 20.11 -1.43 -7.51
N ASN A 287 19.47 -0.52 -8.26
CA ASN A 287 20.19 0.46 -9.07
C ASN A 287 20.77 1.61 -8.22
N SER A 288 20.18 1.88 -7.05
CA SER A 288 20.63 2.94 -6.14
C SER A 288 21.36 2.32 -4.94
N ASN A 289 22.65 2.01 -5.09
CA ASN A 289 23.45 1.41 -3.99
C ASN A 289 24.33 2.42 -3.23
N GLY A 290 24.26 3.70 -3.61
CA GLY A 290 24.95 4.76 -2.92
C GLY A 290 24.95 6.03 -3.76
N ALA A 291 25.00 7.17 -3.08
CA ALA A 291 25.17 8.47 -3.70
C ALA A 291 25.76 9.44 -2.69
N SER A 292 26.12 10.62 -3.19
CA SER A 292 26.40 11.79 -2.37
C SER A 292 25.28 12.79 -2.59
N THR A 293 24.65 13.23 -1.50
CA THR A 293 23.64 14.29 -1.53
C THR A 293 24.19 15.48 -0.76
N SER A 294 24.07 16.68 -1.35
CA SER A 294 24.59 17.92 -0.78
C SER A 294 23.49 18.99 -0.77
N GLU A 295 23.37 19.72 0.34
CA GLU A 295 22.45 20.84 0.52
C GLU A 295 23.23 22.06 1.02
N GLN A 296 23.09 23.20 0.34
CA GLN A 296 23.70 24.44 0.79
C GLN A 296 22.92 25.01 1.99
N VAL A 297 23.60 25.20 3.10
CA VAL A 297 23.05 25.79 4.33
C VAL A 297 23.69 27.15 4.57
N THR A 298 22.88 28.10 5.05
CA THR A 298 23.36 29.43 5.49
C THR A 298 23.08 29.59 6.98
N LEU A 299 24.15 29.74 7.77
CA LEU A 299 24.09 30.10 9.18
C LEU A 299 24.32 31.60 9.32
N GLN A 300 23.43 32.29 10.04
CA GLN A 300 23.52 33.74 10.27
C GLN A 300 23.58 34.05 11.77
N ALA A 301 24.46 34.98 12.15
CA ALA A 301 24.49 35.60 13.47
C ALA A 301 24.59 37.12 13.36
N ARG A 302 23.99 37.83 14.32
CA ARG A 302 23.96 39.31 14.35
C ARG A 302 24.54 39.87 15.66
N PRO A 303 25.82 39.60 15.98
CA PRO A 303 26.38 40.00 17.27
C PRO A 303 26.49 41.52 17.40
N MET A 304 26.25 42.00 18.62
CA MET A 304 26.52 43.37 19.03
C MET A 304 27.90 43.44 19.68
N VAL A 305 28.84 44.17 19.07
CA VAL A 305 30.21 44.32 19.58
C VAL A 305 30.30 45.61 20.40
N PRO A 306 30.48 45.54 21.73
CA PRO A 306 30.57 46.74 22.57
C PRO A 306 31.75 47.65 22.19
N ALA A 307 31.65 48.92 22.55
CA ALA A 307 32.73 49.89 22.34
C ALA A 307 34.04 49.43 23.00
N ASN A 308 35.18 49.66 22.34
CA ASN A 308 36.53 49.34 22.84
C ASN A 308 36.69 47.89 23.34
N SER A 309 36.03 46.93 22.68
CA SER A 309 36.05 45.51 23.06
C SER A 309 36.28 44.59 21.87
N GLU A 310 36.62 43.34 22.17
CA GLU A 310 36.63 42.24 21.21
C GLU A 310 35.60 41.18 21.59
N LEU A 311 35.02 40.52 20.58
CA LEU A 311 33.98 39.52 20.71
C LEU A 311 34.33 38.29 19.85
N PRO A 312 34.57 37.12 20.47
CA PRO A 312 34.81 35.90 19.70
C PRO A 312 33.50 35.27 19.23
N VAL A 313 33.50 34.77 18.01
CA VAL A 313 32.43 34.03 17.35
C VAL A 313 33.03 32.70 16.86
N ARG A 314 32.33 31.59 17.07
CA ARG A 314 32.78 30.29 16.59
C ARG A 314 31.64 29.46 16.00
N VAL A 315 31.99 28.61 15.04
CA VAL A 315 31.14 27.56 14.48
C VAL A 315 31.92 26.27 14.50
N GLU A 316 31.32 25.23 15.05
CA GLU A 316 31.87 23.89 15.07
C GLU A 316 31.30 23.09 13.89
N LEU A 317 32.18 22.42 13.15
CA LEU A 317 31.81 21.54 12.04
C LEU A 317 31.99 20.09 12.48
N TYR A 318 30.99 19.26 12.24
CA TYR A 318 30.95 17.89 12.72
C TYR A 318 30.88 16.88 11.59
N ARG A 319 31.34 15.67 11.91
CA ARG A 319 31.12 14.46 11.13
C ARG A 319 30.49 13.40 12.03
N SER A 320 29.53 12.66 11.50
CA SER A 320 29.01 11.46 12.14
C SER A 320 28.72 10.37 11.11
N THR A 321 28.80 9.13 11.57
CA THR A 321 28.51 7.94 10.76
C THR A 321 27.42 7.13 11.41
N ILE A 322 26.62 6.46 10.60
CA ILE A 322 25.59 5.53 11.05
C ILE A 322 25.60 4.30 10.15
N SER A 323 25.50 3.12 10.76
CA SER A 323 25.28 1.87 10.04
C SER A 323 24.30 0.96 10.75
N TYR A 324 23.54 0.21 9.96
CA TYR A 324 22.60 -0.79 10.46
C TYR A 324 22.19 -1.74 9.33
N PRO A 325 21.87 -3.00 9.66
CA PRO A 325 21.15 -3.84 8.72
C PRO A 325 19.71 -3.31 8.58
N TYR A 326 19.21 -3.26 7.35
CA TYR A 326 17.86 -2.81 7.03
C TYR A 326 17.03 -3.94 6.43
N ARG A 327 15.71 -3.78 6.50
CA ARG A 327 14.75 -4.64 5.81
C ARG A 327 13.48 -3.85 5.46
N PHE A 328 13.06 -3.97 4.21
CA PHE A 328 11.76 -3.48 3.73
C PHE A 328 10.90 -4.65 3.28
N ASN A 329 9.59 -4.44 3.26
CA ASN A 329 8.66 -5.35 2.59
C ASN A 329 8.63 -5.03 1.09
N ALA A 330 8.44 -6.05 0.27
CA ALA A 330 8.14 -5.91 -1.15
C ALA A 330 6.87 -6.70 -1.46
N ASP A 331 5.78 -5.98 -1.74
CA ASP A 331 4.48 -6.55 -2.06
C ASP A 331 4.54 -7.29 -3.40
N ILE A 332 4.03 -8.52 -3.42
CA ILE A 332 4.06 -9.41 -4.59
C ILE A 332 2.69 -9.36 -5.27
N SER A 333 2.68 -8.96 -6.54
CA SER A 333 1.52 -9.04 -7.42
C SER A 333 1.80 -9.98 -8.59
N TYR A 334 0.75 -10.63 -9.11
CA TYR A 334 0.85 -11.63 -10.17
C TYR A 334 -0.49 -11.83 -10.87
N ASP A 335 -0.48 -12.43 -12.04
CA ASP A 335 -1.68 -12.88 -12.73
C ASP A 335 -1.87 -14.39 -12.54
N VAL A 336 -3.12 -14.81 -12.37
CA VAL A 336 -3.53 -16.22 -12.28
C VAL A 336 -4.50 -16.53 -13.42
N ASN A 337 -4.10 -17.42 -14.31
CA ASN A 337 -4.93 -17.92 -15.39
C ASN A 337 -5.48 -19.31 -15.06
N PHE A 338 -6.80 -19.46 -15.09
CA PHE A 338 -7.47 -20.75 -15.03
C PHE A 338 -7.80 -21.23 -16.44
N ASN A 339 -7.28 -22.41 -16.79
CA ASN A 339 -7.47 -23.02 -18.11
C ASN A 339 -7.89 -24.48 -18.00
N GLY A 340 -9.06 -24.81 -18.52
CA GLY A 340 -9.63 -26.15 -18.51
C GLY A 340 -11.04 -26.13 -19.06
N PHE A 341 -11.70 -27.29 -19.11
CA PHE A 341 -13.09 -27.34 -19.52
C PHE A 341 -14.03 -27.09 -18.34
N LEU A 342 -15.14 -26.41 -18.60
CA LEU A 342 -16.19 -26.18 -17.61
C LEU A 342 -17.09 -27.40 -17.46
N ARG A 343 -17.52 -27.71 -16.25
CA ARG A 343 -18.44 -28.83 -15.97
C ARG A 343 -19.80 -28.60 -16.64
N TRP A 344 -20.42 -29.70 -17.07
CA TRP A 344 -21.76 -29.72 -17.66
C TRP A 344 -22.80 -29.20 -16.67
N SER A 345 -23.52 -28.14 -17.06
CA SER A 345 -24.62 -27.53 -16.28
C SER A 345 -24.25 -27.20 -14.83
N GLY A 346 -22.96 -26.98 -14.56
CA GLY A 346 -22.39 -26.86 -13.22
C GLY A 346 -21.18 -25.93 -13.21
N ASN A 347 -21.31 -24.75 -13.81
CA ASN A 347 -20.26 -23.75 -13.87
C ASN A 347 -20.80 -22.33 -13.72
N ALA A 348 -19.95 -21.43 -13.24
CA ALA A 348 -20.32 -20.06 -12.91
C ALA A 348 -20.11 -19.09 -14.08
N TRP A 349 -19.87 -19.57 -15.30
CA TRP A 349 -19.74 -18.64 -16.42
C TRP A 349 -21.09 -17.98 -16.70
N HIS A 350 -21.13 -16.68 -17.00
CA HIS A 350 -22.39 -15.92 -17.06
C HIS A 350 -23.45 -16.50 -18.02
N SER A 351 -23.02 -17.23 -19.06
CA SER A 351 -23.92 -17.88 -20.03
C SER A 351 -24.27 -19.34 -19.70
N HIS A 352 -23.73 -19.88 -18.59
CA HIS A 352 -23.97 -21.24 -18.09
C HIS A 352 -23.92 -22.34 -19.17
N PRO A 353 -22.83 -22.44 -19.96
CA PRO A 353 -22.75 -23.40 -21.06
C PRO A 353 -22.83 -24.85 -20.55
N ASP A 354 -23.56 -25.69 -21.29
CA ASP A 354 -23.78 -27.10 -21.02
C ASP A 354 -22.99 -28.02 -21.98
N ASN A 355 -22.17 -27.47 -22.87
CA ASN A 355 -21.41 -28.24 -23.86
C ASN A 355 -19.96 -28.55 -23.42
N ARG A 356 -19.64 -28.36 -22.13
CA ARG A 356 -18.30 -28.55 -21.54
C ARG A 356 -17.17 -27.84 -22.31
N PRO A 357 -17.31 -26.53 -22.56
CA PRO A 357 -16.35 -25.80 -23.38
C PRO A 357 -15.03 -25.63 -22.63
N TYR A 358 -13.93 -25.60 -23.38
CA TYR A 358 -12.65 -25.13 -22.87
C TYR A 358 -12.72 -23.62 -22.63
N ARG A 359 -12.22 -23.20 -21.47
CA ARG A 359 -12.25 -21.81 -21.03
C ARG A 359 -10.88 -21.43 -20.48
N SER A 360 -10.40 -20.26 -20.87
CA SER A 360 -9.22 -19.63 -20.29
C SER A 360 -9.64 -18.26 -19.76
N HIS A 361 -9.37 -17.98 -18.48
CA HIS A 361 -9.68 -16.69 -17.86
C HIS A 361 -8.60 -16.31 -16.87
N THR A 362 -8.19 -15.04 -16.89
CA THR A 362 -7.12 -14.52 -16.03
C THR A 362 -7.68 -13.54 -15.00
N PHE A 363 -7.24 -13.68 -13.76
CA PHE A 363 -7.43 -12.71 -12.69
C PHE A 363 -6.10 -12.10 -12.28
N THR A 364 -6.11 -10.83 -11.90
CA THR A 364 -4.92 -10.13 -11.41
C THR A 364 -4.97 -10.02 -9.90
N MET A 365 -3.88 -10.40 -9.23
CA MET A 365 -3.77 -10.47 -7.79
C MET A 365 -2.77 -9.44 -7.27
N GLY A 366 -3.11 -8.76 -6.18
CA GLY A 366 -2.20 -7.82 -5.48
C GLY A 366 -2.08 -6.43 -6.09
N ARG A 367 -2.68 -6.17 -7.27
CA ARG A 367 -2.67 -4.85 -7.93
C ARG A 367 -3.99 -4.53 -8.62
N GLY A 368 -4.19 -3.28 -9.00
CA GLY A 368 -5.34 -2.84 -9.79
C GLY A 368 -5.37 -3.50 -11.18
N SER A 369 -6.57 -3.75 -11.70
CA SER A 369 -6.76 -4.35 -13.03
C SER A 369 -8.12 -3.98 -13.61
N ASP A 370 -8.36 -4.39 -14.87
CA ASP A 370 -9.66 -4.26 -15.49
C ASP A 370 -10.73 -5.08 -14.75
N LYS A 371 -11.98 -4.63 -14.84
CA LYS A 371 -13.16 -5.27 -14.22
C LYS A 371 -13.27 -6.77 -14.50
N SER A 372 -12.80 -7.24 -15.66
CA SER A 372 -12.79 -8.66 -16.04
C SER A 372 -11.80 -9.52 -15.24
N ALA A 373 -10.72 -8.92 -14.77
CA ALA A 373 -9.63 -9.57 -14.03
C ALA A 373 -9.69 -9.29 -12.51
N ASP A 374 -10.56 -8.38 -12.07
CA ASP A 374 -10.75 -8.04 -10.67
C ASP A 374 -11.89 -8.85 -10.02
N ILE A 375 -11.52 -9.79 -9.15
CA ILE A 375 -12.46 -10.61 -8.36
C ILE A 375 -13.30 -9.74 -7.41
N ARG A 376 -12.70 -8.75 -6.73
CA ARG A 376 -13.41 -7.91 -5.76
C ARG A 376 -14.45 -7.06 -6.48
N TYR A 377 -14.08 -6.45 -7.61
CA TYR A 377 -15.03 -5.70 -8.42
C TYR A 377 -16.25 -6.58 -8.80
N GLN A 378 -16.02 -7.75 -9.39
CA GLN A 378 -17.13 -8.59 -9.83
C GLN A 378 -17.98 -9.11 -8.66
N TRP A 379 -17.36 -9.45 -7.54
CA TRP A 379 -18.04 -9.88 -6.33
C TRP A 379 -18.91 -8.77 -5.74
N ASP A 380 -18.35 -7.58 -5.55
CA ASP A 380 -19.03 -6.45 -4.90
C ASP A 380 -20.18 -5.91 -5.75
N HIS A 381 -20.12 -6.08 -7.08
CA HIS A 381 -21.14 -5.63 -8.03
C HIS A 381 -22.09 -6.74 -8.50
N ARG A 382 -22.02 -7.96 -7.92
CA ARG A 382 -22.86 -9.11 -8.31
C ARG A 382 -24.37 -8.89 -8.13
N TYR A 383 -24.77 -7.88 -7.37
CA TYR A 383 -26.16 -7.48 -7.17
C TYR A 383 -26.69 -6.61 -8.31
N ILE A 384 -25.82 -6.03 -9.16
CA ILE A 384 -26.23 -5.11 -10.22
C ILE A 384 -26.55 -5.93 -11.48
N PRO A 385 -27.82 -5.96 -11.94
CA PRO A 385 -28.16 -6.61 -13.20
C PRO A 385 -27.39 -5.98 -14.36
N GLY A 386 -26.76 -6.81 -15.20
CA GLY A 386 -25.96 -6.36 -16.35
C GLY A 386 -24.47 -6.13 -16.09
N GLU A 387 -24.01 -6.08 -14.84
CA GLU A 387 -22.57 -6.10 -14.50
C GLU A 387 -21.99 -7.52 -14.50
N VAL A 388 -22.85 -8.55 -14.43
CA VAL A 388 -22.46 -9.97 -14.53
C VAL A 388 -22.13 -10.34 -15.98
N LYS A 389 -20.93 -9.97 -16.43
CA LYS A 389 -20.44 -10.18 -17.81
C LYS A 389 -19.42 -11.32 -17.95
N TRP A 390 -18.89 -11.82 -16.83
CA TRP A 390 -17.87 -12.88 -16.81
C TRP A 390 -18.32 -14.04 -15.95
N TRP A 391 -18.17 -13.92 -14.62
CA TRP A 391 -18.55 -14.93 -13.67
C TRP A 391 -19.80 -14.52 -12.90
N ASP A 392 -20.78 -15.42 -12.86
CA ASP A 392 -21.98 -15.34 -12.02
C ASP A 392 -21.63 -15.80 -10.60
N TRP A 393 -21.05 -14.87 -9.83
CA TRP A 393 -20.68 -15.10 -8.43
C TRP A 393 -21.88 -15.48 -7.57
N SER A 394 -23.06 -14.95 -7.89
CA SER A 394 -24.30 -15.26 -7.18
C SER A 394 -24.71 -16.72 -7.40
N TRP A 395 -24.52 -17.27 -8.61
CA TRP A 395 -24.67 -18.71 -8.85
C TRP A 395 -23.64 -19.53 -8.05
N ALA A 396 -22.36 -19.16 -8.10
CA ALA A 396 -21.31 -19.89 -7.38
C ALA A 396 -21.57 -19.93 -5.86
N ILE A 397 -22.05 -18.83 -5.28
CA ILE A 397 -22.43 -18.75 -3.86
C ILE A 397 -23.61 -19.67 -3.54
N ARG A 398 -24.62 -19.76 -4.40
CA ARG A 398 -25.76 -20.66 -4.16
C ARG A 398 -25.36 -22.13 -4.18
N GLU A 399 -24.46 -22.50 -5.11
CA GLU A 399 -24.02 -23.89 -5.26
C GLU A 399 -23.01 -24.32 -4.19
N ALA A 400 -22.05 -23.46 -3.83
CA ALA A 400 -20.98 -23.80 -2.89
C ALA A 400 -21.22 -23.31 -1.45
N GLY A 401 -22.16 -22.38 -1.26
CA GLY A 401 -22.38 -21.64 -0.02
C GLY A 401 -21.52 -20.37 0.08
N LEU A 402 -22.08 -19.33 0.72
CA LEU A 402 -21.44 -18.01 0.89
C LEU A 402 -20.09 -18.13 1.60
N SER A 403 -20.03 -18.87 2.71
CA SER A 403 -18.79 -19.04 3.48
C SER A 403 -17.68 -19.72 2.67
N SER A 404 -18.02 -20.74 1.88
CA SER A 404 -17.06 -21.45 1.03
C SER A 404 -16.48 -20.55 -0.06
N MET A 405 -17.35 -19.74 -0.69
CA MET A 405 -16.92 -18.78 -1.70
C MET A 405 -16.11 -17.62 -1.12
N GLN A 406 -16.52 -17.11 0.06
CA GLN A 406 -15.75 -16.10 0.79
C GLN A 406 -14.35 -16.60 1.14
N TYR A 407 -14.22 -17.85 1.58
CA TYR A 407 -12.92 -18.48 1.80
C TYR A 407 -12.13 -18.58 0.49
N ALA A 408 -12.70 -19.17 -0.56
CA ALA A 408 -11.97 -19.40 -1.81
C ALA A 408 -11.51 -18.08 -2.46
N ALA A 409 -12.39 -17.09 -2.57
CA ALA A 409 -12.07 -15.78 -3.13
C ALA A 409 -11.15 -14.97 -2.21
N GLY A 410 -11.45 -14.90 -0.91
CA GLY A 410 -10.69 -14.11 0.06
C GLY A 410 -9.28 -14.65 0.30
N ALA A 411 -9.13 -15.97 0.45
CA ALA A 411 -7.82 -16.58 0.64
C ALA A 411 -6.98 -16.53 -0.64
N SER A 412 -7.60 -16.60 -1.83
CA SER A 412 -6.90 -16.39 -3.11
C SER A 412 -6.42 -14.94 -3.30
N LEU A 413 -7.14 -13.96 -2.73
CA LEU A 413 -6.81 -12.54 -2.74
C LEU A 413 -5.92 -12.10 -1.57
N ARG A 414 -5.38 -13.05 -0.80
CA ARG A 414 -4.48 -12.74 0.31
C ARG A 414 -3.24 -11.99 -0.21
N PRO A 415 -2.84 -10.88 0.44
CA PRO A 415 -1.58 -10.23 0.10
C PRO A 415 -0.38 -11.11 0.46
N PHE A 416 0.60 -11.16 -0.44
CA PHE A 416 1.90 -11.78 -0.19
C PHE A 416 2.99 -10.72 -0.34
N TYR A 417 4.02 -10.81 0.50
CA TYR A 417 5.19 -9.95 0.39
C TYR A 417 6.45 -10.80 0.62
N SER A 418 7.56 -10.38 0.04
CA SER A 418 8.89 -10.87 0.44
C SER A 418 9.67 -9.70 1.03
N TYR A 419 10.93 -9.91 1.38
CA TYR A 419 11.77 -8.90 1.98
C TYR A 419 12.83 -8.41 1.00
N VAL A 420 13.24 -7.17 1.20
CA VAL A 420 14.48 -6.63 0.65
C VAL A 420 15.34 -6.20 1.82
N SER A 421 16.44 -6.92 2.04
CA SER A 421 17.38 -6.64 3.12
C SER A 421 18.78 -6.33 2.62
N GLY A 422 19.57 -5.75 3.50
CA GLY A 422 21.00 -5.50 3.31
C GLY A 422 21.54 -4.68 4.46
N ASP A 423 22.74 -4.15 4.27
CA ASP A 423 23.39 -3.24 5.19
C ASP A 423 23.34 -1.83 4.64
N PHE A 424 23.05 -0.87 5.51
CA PHE A 424 23.07 0.55 5.21
C PHE A 424 24.22 1.22 5.96
N TYR A 425 24.89 2.14 5.28
CA TYR A 425 25.92 2.99 5.85
C TYR A 425 25.74 4.42 5.34
N ALA A 426 25.88 5.40 6.23
CA ALA A 426 25.95 6.79 5.85
C ALA A 426 26.97 7.55 6.69
N GLU A 427 27.66 8.49 6.07
CA GLU A 427 28.50 9.51 6.68
C GLU A 427 27.90 10.88 6.36
N SER A 428 27.63 11.67 7.39
CA SER A 428 27.12 13.04 7.24
C SER A 428 28.09 14.06 7.80
N GLN A 429 28.18 15.20 7.12
CA GLN A 429 29.00 16.35 7.47
C GLN A 429 28.10 17.57 7.55
N TYR A 430 28.10 18.25 8.70
CA TYR A 430 27.16 19.33 8.98
C TYR A 430 27.75 20.36 9.95
N ALA A 431 27.14 21.54 9.97
CA ALA A 431 27.56 22.61 10.86
C ALA A 431 26.72 22.66 12.14
N GLY A 432 27.37 22.99 13.25
CA GLY A 432 26.72 23.37 14.49
C GLY A 432 26.14 24.78 14.44
N THR A 433 25.58 25.24 15.55
CA THR A 433 25.10 26.61 15.67
C THR A 433 26.25 27.61 15.80
N ILE A 434 26.04 28.85 15.34
CA ILE A 434 26.99 29.93 15.61
C ILE A 434 26.94 30.27 17.10
N GLU A 435 28.09 30.17 17.77
CA GLU A 435 28.25 30.56 19.16
C GLU A 435 28.95 31.92 19.29
N ILE A 436 28.36 32.80 20.09
CA ILE A 436 28.91 34.13 20.40
C ILE A 436 29.44 34.08 21.83
N GLY A 437 30.74 34.34 21.99
CA GLY A 437 31.39 34.37 23.29
C GLY A 437 31.14 35.66 24.08
N LYS A 438 31.87 35.83 25.18
CA LYS A 438 31.80 37.04 26.02
C LYS A 438 32.73 38.12 25.49
N ALA A 439 32.27 39.37 25.50
CA ALA A 439 33.10 40.51 25.13
C ALA A 439 34.21 40.77 26.16
N THR A 440 35.42 41.04 25.69
CA THR A 440 36.59 41.39 26.50
C THR A 440 37.13 42.78 26.11
N PRO A 441 37.62 43.61 27.04
CA PRO A 441 38.23 44.90 26.70
C PRO A 441 39.44 44.72 25.78
N LEU A 442 39.63 45.65 24.83
CA LEU A 442 40.84 45.65 23.99
C LEU A 442 42.07 45.89 24.88
N GLY A 443 43.01 44.94 24.88
CA GLY A 443 44.26 45.07 25.62
C GLY A 443 45.14 46.19 25.08
N LEU A 444 45.86 46.89 25.96
CA LEU A 444 46.96 47.79 25.58
C LEU A 444 48.07 46.95 24.96
N GLN A 445 48.12 46.92 23.62
CA GLN A 445 49.16 46.34 22.74
C GLN A 445 50.14 45.35 23.39
N ALA A 446 49.94 44.06 23.16
CA ALA A 446 51.04 43.13 22.98
C ALA A 446 51.01 42.63 21.53
N ARG A 447 51.90 43.18 20.69
CA ARG A 447 52.34 42.49 19.47
C ARG A 447 53.05 41.20 19.93
N SER A 448 52.31 40.11 20.14
CA SER A 448 52.94 38.79 20.17
C SER A 448 52.98 38.26 18.75
N THR A 449 54.16 38.40 18.15
CA THR A 449 54.64 37.58 17.06
C THR A 449 54.48 36.10 17.38
N ASN A 450 54.08 35.33 16.37
CA ASN A 450 54.08 33.86 16.25
C ASN A 450 52.78 33.16 16.62
N ASP A 451 51.79 33.27 15.73
CA ASP A 451 51.17 32.06 15.20
C ASP A 451 50.92 32.27 13.70
N VAL A 452 51.85 31.77 12.88
CA VAL A 452 51.71 31.75 11.42
C VAL A 452 50.80 30.56 11.11
N SER A 453 49.50 30.79 11.20
CA SER A 453 48.47 29.99 10.54
C SER A 453 47.47 30.98 9.92
N GLN A 454 46.93 30.62 8.75
CA GLN A 454 46.29 31.50 7.77
C GLN A 454 45.09 32.32 8.35
N ASN A 455 45.37 33.45 9.00
CA ASN A 455 44.35 34.33 9.55
C ASN A 455 44.06 35.49 8.58
N ASN A 456 42.84 35.53 8.07
CA ASN A 456 42.32 36.59 7.21
C ASN A 456 41.74 37.72 8.07
N THR A 457 42.27 38.94 7.92
CA THR A 457 41.77 40.13 8.62
C THR A 457 41.08 41.07 7.64
N GLN A 458 39.83 41.44 7.92
CA GLN A 458 39.04 42.38 7.13
C GLN A 458 38.47 43.49 8.01
N ARG A 459 38.24 44.66 7.42
CA ARG A 459 37.67 45.82 8.11
C ARG A 459 36.25 46.06 7.59
N VAL A 460 35.28 46.09 8.50
CA VAL A 460 33.85 46.25 8.23
C VAL A 460 33.36 47.45 9.02
N GLY A 461 33.29 48.61 8.37
CA GLY A 461 33.10 49.89 9.07
C GLY A 461 34.24 50.15 10.07
N ASP A 462 33.89 50.38 11.34
CA ASP A 462 34.82 50.60 12.46
C ASP A 462 35.24 49.31 13.18
N ILE A 463 34.78 48.14 12.70
CA ILE A 463 35.14 46.84 13.27
C ILE A 463 36.23 46.17 12.42
N GLU A 464 37.26 45.67 13.08
CA GLU A 464 38.23 44.75 12.50
C GLU A 464 37.84 43.31 12.85
N VAL A 465 37.73 42.44 11.85
CA VAL A 465 37.44 41.02 12.06
C VAL A 465 38.60 40.18 11.58
N THR A 466 39.15 39.37 12.47
CA THR A 466 40.17 38.36 12.16
C THR A 466 39.54 36.98 12.22
N SER A 467 39.66 36.18 11.17
CA SER A 467 39.14 34.81 11.12
C SER A 467 40.18 33.82 10.59
N ASN A 468 40.10 32.58 11.05
CA ASN A 468 40.83 31.43 10.51
C ASN A 468 40.08 30.76 9.33
N PHE A 469 39.10 31.44 8.74
CA PHE A 469 38.33 30.90 7.61
C PHE A 469 39.23 30.69 6.38
N ASP A 470 39.27 29.44 5.92
CA ASP A 470 39.96 29.00 4.71
C ASP A 470 39.02 28.08 3.91
N SER A 471 38.55 28.56 2.75
CA SER A 471 37.63 27.81 1.90
C SER A 471 38.25 26.56 1.30
N ASP A 472 39.56 26.57 1.05
CA ASP A 472 40.26 25.43 0.44
C ASP A 472 40.48 24.33 1.48
N GLU A 473 40.80 24.70 2.72
CA GLU A 473 40.86 23.77 3.85
C GLU A 473 39.49 23.12 4.10
N LEU A 474 38.42 23.93 4.13
CA LEU A 474 37.05 23.44 4.33
C LEU A 474 36.60 22.49 3.22
N SER A 475 36.92 22.83 1.96
CA SER A 475 36.66 21.97 0.81
C SER A 475 37.40 20.64 0.92
N ALA A 476 38.67 20.65 1.36
CA ALA A 476 39.45 19.44 1.61
C ALA A 476 38.89 18.56 2.76
N LEU A 477 38.17 19.19 3.71
CA LEU A 477 37.46 18.51 4.79
C LEU A 477 36.04 18.05 4.41
N GLY A 478 35.60 18.30 3.17
CA GLY A 478 34.30 17.89 2.62
C GLY A 478 33.17 18.93 2.73
N PHE A 479 33.48 20.13 3.24
CA PHE A 479 32.57 21.27 3.28
C PHE A 479 32.76 22.14 2.04
N SER A 480 32.10 21.78 0.93
CA SER A 480 32.19 22.51 -0.34
C SER A 480 31.43 23.84 -0.30
N SER A 481 31.75 24.71 -1.27
CA SER A 481 31.10 26.01 -1.47
C SER A 481 31.11 26.91 -0.23
N ALA A 482 32.09 26.72 0.66
CA ALA A 482 32.20 27.47 1.90
C ALA A 482 32.44 28.95 1.58
N GLU A 483 31.56 29.82 2.09
CA GLU A 483 31.66 31.27 1.97
C GLU A 483 31.37 31.90 3.33
N MET A 484 32.28 32.74 3.82
CA MET A 484 32.05 33.55 5.02
C MET A 484 31.97 35.01 4.62
N THR A 485 30.83 35.65 4.85
CA THR A 485 30.66 37.09 4.64
C THR A 485 30.41 37.78 5.96
N ILE A 486 31.02 38.96 6.13
CA ILE A 486 30.81 39.79 7.30
C ILE A 486 30.56 41.22 6.83
N HIS A 487 29.43 41.77 7.25
CA HIS A 487 29.01 43.11 6.87
C HIS A 487 28.40 43.84 8.06
N ALA A 488 28.36 45.17 7.99
CA ALA A 488 27.67 45.98 8.99
C ALA A 488 26.17 45.73 8.86
N ALA A 489 25.45 45.68 9.99
CA ALA A 489 24.00 45.70 9.93
C ALA A 489 23.54 47.10 9.45
N GLU A 490 22.69 47.13 8.42
CA GLU A 490 22.06 48.38 7.94
C GLU A 490 21.21 49.05 9.01
#